data_AF-A0A0G1Q4M5-F1
#
_entry.id   AF-A0A0G1Q4M5-F1
#
_cell.length_a   1.000
_cell.length_b   1.000
_cell.length_c   1.000
_cell.angle_alpha   90.00
_cell.angle_beta   90.00
_cell.angle_gamma   90.00
#
_symmetry.space_group_name_H-M   'P 1'
#
loop_
_entity.id
_entity.type
_entity.pdbx_description
1 polymer ?
#
loop_
_entity_poly.entity_id
_entity_poly.type
_entity_poly.pdbx_seq_one_letter_code
_entity_poly.pdbx_strand_id
1 'polypeptide(L)' 'MPWFIADDNFKEHWNRFVIEHDGSFLQSREWGEFQKKTGRKIWPLWYKDGDEIQAVALIIRHGLPFGF' A
#
# COMPACT_ATOMS: atom_id res chain seq x y z
N MET A 1 14.39 -8.95 8.34
CA MET A 1 12.96 -8.60 8.41
C MET A 1 12.40 -8.55 6.99
N PRO A 2 11.66 -9.56 6.52
CA PRO A 2 11.15 -9.58 5.16
C PRO A 2 9.87 -8.77 5.03
N TRP A 3 9.84 -7.85 4.07
CA TRP A 3 8.61 -7.24 3.56
C TRP A 3 8.04 -8.14 2.47
N PHE A 4 6.72 -8.23 2.40
CA PHE A 4 6.04 -9.00 1.36
C PHE A 4 5.10 -8.10 0.56
N ILE A 5 4.87 -8.46 -0.71
CA ILE A 5 3.82 -7.82 -1.50
C ILE A 5 2.48 -8.30 -0.94
N ALA A 6 1.63 -7.35 -0.57
CA ALA A 6 0.30 -7.66 -0.04
C ALA A 6 -0.61 -8.20 -1.15
N ASP A 7 -1.31 -9.28 -0.83
CA ASP A 7 -2.32 -9.90 -1.68
C ASP A 7 -3.64 -9.10 -1.60
N ASP A 8 -4.37 -9.03 -2.72
CA ASP A 8 -5.68 -8.40 -2.82
C ASP A 8 -6.73 -9.07 -1.94
N ASN A 9 -6.60 -10.37 -1.65
CA ASN A 9 -7.52 -11.13 -0.80
C ASN A 9 -7.57 -10.63 0.65
N PHE A 10 -6.60 -9.82 1.09
CA PHE A 10 -6.52 -9.29 2.45
C PHE A 10 -6.64 -7.77 2.50
N LYS A 11 -7.26 -7.17 1.48
CA LYS A 11 -7.49 -5.74 1.38
C LYS A 11 -8.17 -5.14 2.61
N GLU A 12 -9.17 -5.82 3.16
CA GLU A 12 -9.93 -5.35 4.33
C GLU A 12 -9.05 -5.27 5.58
N HIS A 13 -8.14 -6.23 5.77
CA HIS A 13 -7.20 -6.24 6.91
C HIS A 13 -6.22 -5.09 6.82
N TRP A 14 -5.71 -4.79 5.62
CA TRP A 14 -4.85 -3.64 5.38
C TRP A 14 -5.56 -2.33 5.73
N ASN A 15 -6.77 -2.12 5.20
CA ASN A 15 -7.50 -0.86 5.43
C ASN A 15 -7.88 -0.67 6.89
N ARG A 16 -8.25 -1.76 7.58
CA ARG A 16 -8.47 -1.75 9.01
C ARG A 16 -7.22 -1.33 9.77
N PHE A 17 -6.07 -1.93 9.46
CA PHE A 17 -4.78 -1.57 10.06
C PHE A 17 -4.46 -0.07 9.85
N VAL A 18 -4.66 0.45 8.64
CA VAL A 18 -4.45 1.88 8.35
C VAL A 18 -5.33 2.75 9.24
N ILE A 19 -6.60 2.41 9.45
CA ILE A 19 -7.52 3.19 10.30
C ILE A 19 -7.15 3.08 11.78
N GLU A 20 -6.87 1.87 12.27
CA GLU A 20 -6.54 1.59 13.68
C GLU A 20 -5.24 2.26 14.15
N HIS A 21 -4.34 2.58 13.21
CA HIS A 21 -3.06 3.22 13.48
C HIS A 21 -3.00 4.69 12.99
N ASP A 22 -4.15 5.35 12.84
CA ASP A 22 -4.26 6.77 12.41
C ASP A 22 -3.49 7.07 11.11
N GLY A 23 -3.43 6.07 10.23
CA GLY A 23 -2.77 6.15 8.94
C GLY A 23 -3.52 7.04 7.95
N SER A 24 -2.80 7.58 6.98
CA SER A 24 -3.38 8.42 5.95
C SER A 24 -4.28 7.61 5.00
N PHE A 25 -5.37 8.22 4.51
CA PHE A 25 -6.13 7.72 3.36
C PHE A 25 -5.24 7.38 2.15
N LEU A 26 -4.13 8.10 1.96
CA LEU A 26 -3.16 7.85 0.89
C LEU A 26 -2.40 6.52 1.04
N GLN A 27 -2.57 5.82 2.16
CA GLN A 27 -2.06 4.47 2.38
C GLN A 27 -3.15 3.40 2.20
N SER A 28 -4.41 3.76 1.94
CA SER A 28 -5.50 2.79 1.71
C SER A 28 -5.31 1.99 0.42
N ARG A 29 -5.90 0.79 0.38
CA ARG A 29 -5.93 -0.04 -0.83
C ARG A 29 -6.75 0.62 -1.94
N GLU A 30 -7.83 1.33 -1.61
CA GLU A 30 -8.65 2.10 -2.56
C GLU A 30 -7.81 3.16 -3.27
N TRP A 31 -6.97 3.89 -2.52
CA TRP A 31 -6.06 4.84 -3.12
C TRP A 31 -5.05 4.15 -4.03
N GLY A 32 -4.47 3.03 -3.60
CA GLY A 32 -3.58 2.22 -4.44
C GLY A 32 -4.23 1.79 -5.76
N GLU A 33 -5.45 1.27 -5.72
CA GLU A 33 -6.18 0.86 -6.92
C GLU A 33 -6.52 2.05 -7.83
N PHE A 34 -6.85 3.20 -7.25
CA PHE A 34 -7.00 4.44 -8.02
C PHE A 34 -5.70 4.80 -8.75
N GLN A 35 -4.56 4.75 -8.06
CA GLN A 35 -3.24 5.05 -8.64
C GLN A 35 -2.90 4.08 -9.78
N LYS A 36 -3.17 2.78 -9.59
CA LYS A 36 -3.02 1.74 -10.61
C LYS A 36 -3.87 2.04 -11.85
N LYS A 37 -5.14 2.45 -11.67
CA LYS A 37 -6.04 2.86 -12.77
C LYS A 37 -5.57 4.10 -13.51
N THR A 38 -4.83 5.00 -12.86
CA THR A 38 -4.18 6.15 -13.52
C THR A 38 -2.88 5.78 -14.28
N GLY A 39 -2.54 4.49 -14.35
CA GLY A 39 -1.35 4.00 -15.06
C GLY A 39 -0.07 3.99 -14.23
N ARG A 40 -0.15 4.23 -12.92
CA ARG A 40 1.04 4.22 -12.04
C ARG A 40 1.33 2.80 -11.57
N LYS A 41 2.62 2.48 -11.43
CA LYS A 41 3.06 1.25 -10.78
C LYS A 41 2.97 1.41 -9.27
N ILE A 42 2.35 0.45 -8.61
CA ILE A 42 2.23 0.41 -7.15
C ILE A 42 2.93 -0.83 -6.59
N TRP A 43 3.41 -0.73 -5.36
CA TRP A 43 3.86 -1.86 -4.54
C TRP A 43 3.25 -1.71 -3.14
N PRO A 44 2.16 -2.43 -2.85
CA PRO A 44 1.65 -2.53 -1.49
C PRO A 44 2.53 -3.50 -0.72
N LEU A 45 3.24 -3.01 0.28
CA LEU A 45 4.11 -3.80 1.14
C LEU A 45 3.51 -3.93 2.53
N TRP A 46 3.48 -5.15 3.05
CA TRP A 46 3.21 -5.39 4.47
C TRP A 46 4.41 -6.06 5.13
N TYR A 47 4.56 -5.77 6.41
CA TYR A 47 5.43 -6.50 7.31
C TYR A 47 4.54 -7.22 8.32
N LYS A 48 4.77 -8.52 8.45
CA LYS A 48 4.09 -9.38 9.41
C LYS A 48 5.09 -9.98 10.38
N ASP A 49 4.68 -10.09 11.63
CA ASP A 49 5.33 -10.91 12.64
C ASP A 49 4.35 -12.01 13.06
N GLY A 50 4.62 -13.25 12.63
CA GLY A 50 3.62 -14.31 12.63
C GLY A 50 2.41 -13.96 11.76
N ASP A 51 1.21 -14.03 12.35
CA ASP A 51 -0.06 -13.70 11.69
C ASP A 51 -0.45 -12.22 11.85
N GLU A 52 0.29 -11.45 12.64
CA GLU A 52 -0.03 -10.05 12.93
C GLU A 52 0.66 -9.09 11.95
N ILE A 53 -0.09 -8.13 11.44
CA ILE A 53 0.45 -7.03 10.63
C ILE A 53 1.11 -6.03 11.59
N GLN A 54 2.39 -5.76 11.38
CA GLN A 54 3.17 -4.82 12.19
C GLN A 54 3.37 -3.48 11.47
N ALA A 55 3.38 -3.49 10.13
CA ALA A 55 3.45 -2.28 9.34
C ALA A 55 2.89 -2.49 7.93
N VAL A 56 2.41 -1.41 7.32
CA VAL A 56 1.99 -1.36 5.92
C VAL A 56 2.59 -0.14 5.24
N ALA A 57 2.92 -0.25 3.95
CA ALA A 57 3.41 0.85 3.13
C ALA A 57 2.97 0.69 1.67
N LEU A 58 2.18 1.64 1.18
CA LEU A 58 1.82 1.77 -0.21
C LEU A 58 2.87 2.63 -0.93
N ILE A 59 3.72 2.00 -1.74
CA ILE A 59 4.70 2.69 -2.56
C ILE A 59 4.12 2.91 -3.97
N ILE A 60 4.19 4.14 -4.47
CA ILE A 60 3.70 4.51 -5.80
C ILE A 60 4.86 5.09 -6.60
N ARG A 61 5.12 4.54 -7.79
CA ARG A 61 6.10 5.14 -8.71
C ARG A 61 5.48 6.33 -9.43
N HIS A 62 6.08 7.50 -9.22
CA HIS A 62 5.83 8.67 -10.03
C HIS A 62 6.97 8.86 -11.03
N GLY A 63 6.69 8.65 -12.32
CA GLY A 63 7.60 9.08 -13.37
C GLY A 63 7.54 10.61 -13.45
N LEU A 64 8.67 11.27 -13.26
CA LEU A 64 8.79 12.70 -13.54
C LEU A 64 9.05 12.87 -15.05
N PRO A 65 8.39 13.83 -15.73
CA PRO A 65 8.79 14.19 -17.09
C PRO A 65 10.24 14.70 -17.05
N PHE A 66 11.08 14.16 -17.92
CA PHE A 66 12.46 14.65 -18.07
C PHE A 66 12.45 15.92 -18.92
N GLY A 67 12.71 17.08 -18.30
CA GLY A 67 12.93 18.35 -18.99
C GLY A 67 11.68 18.90 -19.69
N PHE A 68 11.49 20.21 -19.62
CA PHE A 68 10.65 20.93 -20.59
C PHE A 68 11.48 21.20 -21.83
#